data_AF-G7YRE7-F1
#
_entry.id   AF-G7YRE7-F1
#
_cell.length_a   1.000
_cell.length_b   1.000
_cell.length_c   1.000
_cell.angle_alpha   90.00
_cell.angle_beta   90.00
_cell.angle_gamma   90.00
#
_symmetry.space_group_name_H-M   'P 1'
#
loop_
_entity.id
_entity.type
_entity.pdbx_description
1 polymer ?
#
loop_
_entity_poly.entity_id
_entity_poly.type
_entity_poly.pdbx_seq_one_letter_code
_entity_poly.pdbx_strand_id
1 'polypeptide(L)'
;MKADDTNIAQFYGLRKVHKEGTPLRPIVSLPGTPSYKLAKELWRRLKHLISGSEHTINNASQFLHRLRNANIEDDEIMLSFDVTSLFTSINHNLARETIAELLGNNPNTTGAMKPESMCKLLDFCMDTYFSFDGQIYQQLKGTPMGSPISGFIAEAVMQRLERAVLPIINPKLWIRYVDDTFVIMKRDALHRTHELLNTTFEDIKFTVELERNNRLPFLDVLVNRKMDGTLETCVYRKQTHTDQILNYNSNHPMNHKKSCVQTLFKRAETHCSTTELRKKEENYLFRVFQKNGYPRNFIKRSLKKKTTQQQQQREQATRRVVLPYIHNISELTTRLLAQKGIVVAHKPNATLRKLISRPKGSQDKTKRNNVVYQINCNNCNKFYVGQTGRKLCTRMKEHNAAVRRHDPLSLISIHEDQEGHKFSVENVKILAYGDTKHGGEFLEAWYSTADSINRCIELDPIYAPLRAKDQLLHRNTRGEPNIGFKNQKARNCWESDQQRSQAGTQRGQRQRSPQHRSEHEGTGGQAHNSRGHRSIRTRDNRTTNRDRRSTPANSMHINTHATLLNAQPPTHRYAPPRSLPMH
;
A
#
# COMPACT_ATOMS: atom_id res chain seq x y z
N MET A 1 -2.33 2.21 24.62
CA MET A 1 -2.82 2.05 23.23
C MET A 1 -4.17 1.37 23.27
N LYS A 2 -5.21 1.87 22.59
CA LYS A 2 -6.44 1.07 22.39
C LYS A 2 -6.09 -0.09 21.47
N ALA A 3 -6.46 -1.32 21.83
CA ALA A 3 -6.22 -2.50 21.01
C ALA A 3 -6.97 -2.36 19.67
N ASP A 4 -6.22 -2.38 18.57
CA ASP A 4 -6.72 -2.27 17.20
C ASP A 4 -6.98 -3.68 16.65
N ASP A 5 -8.09 -3.87 15.94
CA ASP A 5 -8.38 -5.18 15.34
C ASP A 5 -7.43 -5.41 14.17
N THR A 6 -6.49 -6.33 14.35
CA THR A 6 -5.54 -6.68 13.30
C THR A 6 -6.23 -7.49 12.20
N ASN A 7 -5.82 -7.25 10.97
CA ASN A 7 -6.24 -8.03 9.82
C ASN A 7 -5.17 -9.06 9.48
N ILE A 8 -5.60 -10.26 9.10
CA ILE A 8 -4.70 -11.19 8.42
C ILE A 8 -4.39 -10.65 7.02
N ALA A 9 -3.15 -10.82 6.57
CA ALA A 9 -2.77 -10.39 5.24
C ALA A 9 -3.60 -11.11 4.17
N GLN A 10 -3.84 -10.48 3.03
CA GLN A 10 -4.62 -11.06 1.94
C GLN A 10 -3.75 -11.29 0.73
N PHE A 11 -3.74 -12.51 0.21
CA PHE A 11 -3.07 -12.85 -1.03
C PHE A 11 -3.95 -12.55 -2.25
N TYR A 12 -3.36 -11.98 -3.29
CA TYR A 12 -4.02 -11.79 -4.58
C TYR A 12 -2.99 -11.75 -5.71
N GLY A 13 -3.43 -12.06 -6.93
CA GLY A 13 -2.59 -12.04 -8.13
C GLY A 13 -2.90 -10.84 -9.05
N LEU A 14 -1.86 -10.23 -9.62
CA LEU A 14 -1.99 -9.31 -10.75
C LEU A 14 -1.53 -9.97 -12.04
N ARG A 15 -2.36 -9.96 -13.09
CA ARG A 15 -2.01 -10.54 -14.39
C ARG A 15 -0.85 -9.81 -15.05
N LYS A 16 0.18 -10.55 -15.49
CA LYS A 16 1.27 -10.03 -16.33
C LYS A 16 0.92 -10.21 -17.82
N VAL A 17 0.03 -9.35 -18.33
CA VAL A 17 -0.54 -9.42 -19.70
C VAL A 17 0.47 -9.36 -20.86
N HIS A 18 1.73 -9.01 -20.58
CA HIS A 18 2.80 -8.91 -21.57
C HIS A 18 3.73 -10.13 -21.57
N LYS A 19 3.48 -11.12 -20.72
CA LYS A 19 4.23 -12.39 -20.69
C LYS A 19 3.35 -13.50 -21.25
N GLU A 20 3.97 -14.45 -21.96
CA GLU A 20 3.31 -15.63 -22.48
C GLU A 20 2.59 -16.40 -21.35
N GLY A 21 1.39 -16.92 -21.63
CA GLY A 21 0.53 -17.55 -20.64
C GLY A 21 -0.11 -16.58 -19.62
N THR A 22 0.17 -15.28 -19.67
CA THR A 22 -0.37 -14.26 -18.76
C THR A 22 -0.27 -14.63 -17.26
N PRO A 23 0.94 -14.98 -16.76
CA PRO A 23 1.12 -15.44 -15.39
C PRO A 23 0.70 -14.38 -14.36
N LEU A 24 0.32 -14.83 -13.17
CA LEU A 24 0.00 -13.95 -12.05
C LEU A 24 1.27 -13.51 -11.32
N ARG A 25 1.35 -12.23 -10.96
CA ARG A 25 2.27 -11.70 -9.96
C ARG A 25 1.60 -11.82 -8.58
N PRO A 26 2.08 -12.70 -7.70
CA PRO A 26 1.53 -12.83 -6.35
C PRO A 26 1.84 -11.58 -5.52
N ILE A 27 0.86 -11.11 -4.75
CA ILE A 27 1.01 -9.99 -3.81
C ILE A 27 0.32 -10.33 -2.50
N VAL A 28 1.04 -10.11 -1.40
CA VAL A 28 0.51 -10.20 -0.05
C VAL A 28 0.22 -8.80 0.48
N SER A 29 -1.06 -8.46 0.66
CA SER A 29 -1.51 -7.17 1.20
C SER A 29 -1.34 -7.13 2.71
N LEU A 30 -0.28 -6.46 3.19
CA LEU A 30 0.03 -6.30 4.61
C LEU A 30 -0.60 -5.09 5.34
N PRO A 31 -1.19 -4.05 4.71
CA PRO A 31 -1.83 -2.97 5.46
C PRO A 31 -2.87 -3.49 6.47
N GLY A 32 -2.70 -3.13 7.74
CA GLY A 32 -3.56 -3.57 8.85
C GLY A 32 -3.11 -4.85 9.57
N THR A 33 -2.01 -5.48 9.16
CA THR A 33 -1.42 -6.62 9.88
C THR A 33 -0.60 -6.16 11.09
N PRO A 34 -0.33 -7.05 12.06
CA PRO A 34 0.48 -6.71 13.24
C PRO A 34 1.88 -6.19 12.88
N SER A 35 2.54 -6.80 11.89
CA SER A 35 3.91 -6.46 11.48
C SER A 35 4.02 -5.20 10.61
N TYR A 36 2.93 -4.70 10.03
CA TYR A 36 2.99 -3.61 9.04
C TYR A 36 3.57 -2.30 9.60
N LYS A 37 3.13 -1.88 10.79
CA LYS A 37 3.61 -0.65 11.44
C LYS A 37 5.07 -0.80 11.87
N LEU A 38 5.46 -2.00 12.34
CA LEU A 38 6.84 -2.32 12.70
C LEU A 38 7.75 -2.27 11.46
N ALA A 39 7.39 -2.93 10.37
CA ALA A 39 8.15 -2.92 9.12
C ALA A 39 8.36 -1.49 8.58
N LYS A 40 7.35 -0.62 8.70
CA LYS A 40 7.45 0.80 8.33
C LYS A 40 8.45 1.57 9.20
N GLU A 41 8.46 1.31 10.50
CA GLU A 41 9.38 1.94 11.44
C GLU A 41 10.82 1.45 11.24
N LEU A 42 11.02 0.14 11.04
CA LEU A 42 12.32 -0.42 10.69
C LEU A 42 12.85 0.16 9.38
N TRP A 43 12.04 0.19 8.33
CA TRP A 43 12.41 0.82 7.06
C TRP A 43 12.83 2.28 7.25
N ARG A 44 12.07 3.06 8.04
CA ARG A 44 12.40 4.48 8.31
C ARG A 44 13.78 4.64 8.94
N ARG A 45 14.17 3.71 9.82
CA ARG A 45 15.45 3.72 10.53
C ARG A 45 16.61 3.16 9.72
N LEU A 46 16.35 2.23 8.79
CA LEU A 46 17.41 1.49 8.10
C LEU A 46 17.67 2.00 6.68
N LYS A 47 16.72 2.70 6.04
CA LYS A 47 16.81 3.08 4.62
C LYS A 47 18.08 3.84 4.22
N HIS A 48 18.73 4.56 5.14
CA HIS A 48 19.96 5.29 4.79
C HIS A 48 21.15 4.35 4.58
N LEU A 49 21.14 3.13 5.15
CA LEU A 49 22.23 2.16 5.05
C LEU A 49 22.50 1.66 3.63
N ILE A 50 21.50 1.74 2.74
CA ILE A 50 21.61 1.35 1.33
C ILE A 50 21.83 2.56 0.40
N SER A 51 22.07 3.75 0.97
CA SER A 51 22.26 4.97 0.16
C SER A 51 23.68 5.03 -0.39
N GLY A 52 23.85 5.68 -1.54
CA GLY A 52 25.17 5.91 -2.14
C GLY A 52 25.70 4.75 -2.98
N SER A 53 24.89 3.74 -3.30
CA SER A 53 25.28 2.71 -4.27
C SER A 53 25.66 3.35 -5.61
N GLU A 54 26.88 3.06 -6.06
CA GLU A 54 27.37 3.47 -7.37
C GLU A 54 26.68 2.74 -8.51
N HIS A 55 26.05 1.59 -8.25
CA HIS A 55 25.48 0.75 -9.30
C HIS A 55 23.97 0.92 -9.45
N THR A 56 23.30 1.45 -8.42
CA THR A 56 21.84 1.57 -8.40
C THR A 56 21.38 2.90 -9.00
N ILE A 57 20.35 2.84 -9.84
CA ILE A 57 19.64 4.01 -10.37
C ILE A 57 18.18 4.03 -9.94
N ASN A 58 17.59 5.22 -9.93
CA ASN A 58 16.20 5.44 -9.48
C ASN A 58 15.21 5.71 -10.62
N ASN A 59 15.70 6.01 -11.83
CA ASN A 59 14.88 6.35 -12.98
C ASN A 59 15.68 6.33 -14.29
N ALA A 60 14.96 6.35 -15.41
CA ALA A 60 15.53 6.40 -16.75
C ALA A 60 16.40 7.65 -17.02
N SER A 61 16.14 8.79 -16.38
CA SER A 61 16.99 9.97 -16.55
C SER A 61 18.41 9.74 -16.00
N GLN A 62 18.54 9.05 -14.86
CA GLN A 62 19.85 8.64 -14.31
C GLN A 62 20.52 7.59 -15.20
N PHE A 63 19.76 6.64 -15.72
CA PHE A 63 20.24 5.66 -16.71
C PHE A 63 20.85 6.36 -17.93
N LEU A 64 20.09 7.26 -18.57
CA LEU A 64 20.52 8.00 -19.75
C LEU A 64 21.75 8.85 -19.46
N HIS A 65 21.84 9.46 -18.27
CA HIS A 65 23.03 10.21 -17.87
C HIS A 65 24.28 9.33 -17.80
N ARG A 66 24.17 8.13 -17.21
CA ARG A 66 25.26 7.14 -17.13
C ARG A 66 25.68 6.63 -18.51
N LEU A 67 24.75 6.61 -19.46
CA LEU A 67 24.98 6.07 -20.81
C LEU A 67 25.66 7.06 -21.77
N ARG A 68 25.64 8.37 -21.50
CA ARG A 68 26.01 9.43 -22.48
C ARG A 68 27.39 9.27 -23.13
N ASN A 69 28.35 8.70 -22.42
CA ASN A 69 29.73 8.55 -22.88
C ASN A 69 30.13 7.08 -23.05
N ALA A 70 29.17 6.16 -23.00
CA ALA A 70 29.44 4.76 -23.22
C ALA A 70 29.63 4.50 -24.72
N ASN A 71 30.70 3.79 -25.04
CA ASN A 71 31.00 3.26 -26.36
C ASN A 71 31.13 1.73 -26.23
N ILE A 72 30.67 0.98 -27.23
CA ILE A 72 30.80 -0.48 -27.24
C ILE A 72 31.82 -0.89 -28.30
N GLU A 73 32.92 -1.50 -27.85
CA GLU A 73 33.98 -2.05 -28.71
C GLU A 73 33.56 -3.37 -29.35
N ASP A 74 34.29 -3.83 -30.38
CA ASP A 74 33.89 -4.99 -31.19
C ASP A 74 33.79 -6.28 -30.37
N ASP A 75 34.70 -6.45 -29.41
CA ASP A 75 34.74 -7.57 -28.46
C ASP A 75 33.80 -7.38 -27.25
N GLU A 76 33.09 -6.26 -27.18
CA GLU A 76 32.10 -5.96 -26.14
C GLU A 76 30.67 -6.19 -26.63
N ILE A 77 29.79 -6.44 -25.66
CA ILE A 77 28.36 -6.67 -25.85
C ILE A 77 27.56 -5.90 -24.79
N MET A 78 26.38 -5.40 -25.18
CA MET A 78 25.37 -4.97 -24.22
C MET A 78 24.34 -6.08 -23.99
N LEU A 79 24.00 -6.29 -22.72
CA LEU A 79 23.02 -7.28 -22.28
C LEU A 79 22.30 -6.79 -21.03
N SER A 80 21.21 -7.46 -20.69
CA SER A 80 20.50 -7.25 -19.45
C SER A 80 20.46 -8.54 -18.64
N PHE A 81 20.68 -8.43 -17.32
CA PHE A 81 20.39 -9.49 -16.39
C PHE A 81 19.10 -9.17 -15.63
N ASP A 82 18.17 -10.12 -15.55
CA ASP A 82 16.93 -10.00 -14.75
C ASP A 82 16.96 -11.04 -13.62
N VAL A 83 16.77 -10.56 -12.39
CA VAL A 83 16.66 -11.45 -11.22
C VAL A 83 15.29 -12.13 -11.21
N THR A 84 15.31 -13.45 -11.28
CA THR A 84 14.08 -14.25 -11.26
C THR A 84 13.39 -14.12 -9.91
N SER A 85 12.26 -13.41 -9.91
CA SER A 85 11.38 -13.26 -8.76
C SER A 85 12.07 -12.75 -7.48
N LEU A 86 12.95 -11.76 -7.62
CA LEU A 86 13.81 -11.18 -6.57
C LEU A 86 13.25 -11.28 -5.14
N PHE A 87 12.10 -10.65 -4.88
CA PHE A 87 11.51 -10.62 -3.53
C PHE A 87 11.22 -12.02 -2.96
N THR A 88 10.64 -12.92 -3.75
CA THR A 88 10.29 -14.27 -3.29
C THR A 88 11.51 -15.20 -3.23
N SER A 89 12.59 -14.82 -3.89
CA SER A 89 13.83 -15.60 -3.97
C SER A 89 14.78 -15.31 -2.80
N ILE A 90 14.69 -14.15 -2.16
CA ILE A 90 15.58 -13.80 -1.03
C ILE A 90 15.35 -14.73 0.17
N ASN A 91 16.40 -15.48 0.53
CA ASN A 91 16.43 -16.30 1.73
C ASN A 91 16.41 -15.42 3.00
N HIS A 92 15.68 -15.83 4.05
CA HIS A 92 15.61 -15.08 5.31
C HIS A 92 16.97 -15.02 6.02
N ASN A 93 17.77 -16.09 5.97
CA ASN A 93 19.12 -16.09 6.55
C ASN A 93 20.05 -15.13 5.80
N LEU A 94 20.04 -15.17 4.46
CA LEU A 94 20.80 -14.22 3.63
C LEU A 94 20.42 -12.77 3.93
N ALA A 95 19.12 -12.48 4.07
CA ALA A 95 18.63 -11.15 4.45
C ALA A 95 19.14 -10.74 5.84
N ARG A 96 19.04 -11.64 6.83
CA ARG A 96 19.49 -11.39 8.22
C ARG A 96 20.98 -11.10 8.27
N GLU A 97 21.81 -11.94 7.66
CA GLU A 97 23.26 -11.76 7.60
C GLU A 97 23.65 -10.44 6.93
N THR A 98 23.03 -10.14 5.79
CA THR A 98 23.29 -8.91 5.05
C THR A 98 22.99 -7.67 5.90
N ILE A 99 21.89 -7.69 6.64
CA ILE A 99 21.50 -6.56 7.49
C ILE A 99 22.36 -6.50 8.74
N ALA A 100 22.74 -7.64 9.32
CA ALA A 100 23.68 -7.69 10.44
C ALA A 100 25.05 -7.09 10.06
N GLU A 101 25.57 -7.42 8.88
CA GLU A 101 26.81 -6.84 8.32
C GLU A 101 26.68 -5.31 8.17
N LEU A 102 25.58 -4.83 7.58
CA LEU A 102 25.34 -3.39 7.41
C LEU A 102 25.23 -2.65 8.75
N LEU A 103 24.60 -3.26 9.75
CA LEU A 103 24.47 -2.69 11.09
C LEU A 103 25.81 -2.68 11.83
N GLY A 104 26.61 -3.74 11.71
CA GLY A 104 27.95 -3.82 12.28
C GLY A 104 28.89 -2.74 11.73
N ASN A 105 28.80 -2.47 10.43
CA ASN A 105 29.55 -1.41 9.77
C ASN A 105 29.04 0.01 10.10
N ASN A 106 27.86 0.14 10.73
CA ASN A 106 27.22 1.43 11.01
C ASN A 106 26.62 1.48 12.44
N PRO A 107 27.45 1.40 13.49
CA PRO A 107 27.01 1.19 14.87
C PRO A 107 26.09 2.30 15.42
N ASN A 108 26.19 3.52 14.88
CA ASN A 108 25.37 4.67 15.32
C ASN A 108 23.95 4.69 14.72
N THR A 109 23.61 3.74 13.83
CA THR A 109 22.34 3.75 13.08
C THR A 109 21.13 3.35 13.92
N THR A 110 21.32 2.54 14.95
CA THR A 110 20.21 1.90 15.67
C THR A 110 19.66 2.75 16.82
N GLY A 111 20.30 3.89 17.12
CA GLY A 111 20.00 4.71 18.29
C GLY A 111 20.25 3.91 19.57
N ALA A 112 19.24 3.83 20.46
CA ALA A 112 19.34 3.05 21.70
C ALA A 112 19.13 1.53 21.52
N MET A 113 18.76 1.06 20.32
CA MET A 113 18.46 -0.35 20.10
C MET A 113 19.73 -1.12 19.71
N LYS A 114 19.95 -2.30 20.26
CA LYS A 114 21.09 -3.14 19.84
C LYS A 114 20.85 -3.73 18.43
N PRO A 115 21.90 -3.94 17.60
CA PRO A 115 21.78 -4.57 16.29
C PRO A 115 21.03 -5.92 16.31
N GLU A 116 21.28 -6.75 17.32
CA GLU A 116 20.65 -8.07 17.46
C GLU A 116 19.13 -7.95 17.64
N SER A 117 18.68 -6.93 18.38
CA SER A 117 17.26 -6.63 18.54
C SER A 117 16.64 -6.17 17.22
N MET A 118 17.36 -5.41 16.39
CA MET A 118 16.86 -5.04 15.06
C MET A 118 16.72 -6.26 14.14
N CYS A 119 17.67 -7.18 14.16
CA CYS A 119 17.59 -8.44 13.42
C CYS A 119 16.38 -9.28 13.88
N LYS A 120 16.13 -9.40 15.18
CA LYS A 120 14.93 -10.10 15.70
C LYS A 120 13.62 -9.45 15.24
N LEU A 121 13.55 -8.12 15.21
CA LEU A 121 12.37 -7.40 14.70
C LEU A 121 12.19 -7.58 13.19
N LEU A 122 13.29 -7.71 12.45
CA LEU A 122 13.29 -8.02 11.03
C LEU A 122 12.74 -9.43 10.79
N ASP A 123 13.18 -10.43 11.56
CA ASP A 123 12.67 -11.80 11.48
C ASP A 123 11.14 -11.82 11.64
N PHE A 124 10.63 -11.11 12.65
CA PHE A 124 9.18 -10.96 12.85
C PHE A 124 8.46 -10.26 11.67
N CYS A 125 9.15 -9.40 10.92
CA CYS A 125 8.60 -8.76 9.73
C CYS A 125 8.65 -9.66 8.49
N MET A 126 9.53 -10.67 8.47
CA MET A 126 9.64 -11.65 7.39
C MET A 126 8.68 -12.82 7.60
N ASP A 127 8.38 -13.18 8.85
CA ASP A 127 7.35 -14.15 9.24
C ASP A 127 5.94 -13.69 8.83
N THR A 128 5.57 -14.00 7.58
CA THR A 128 4.35 -13.49 6.98
C THR A 128 3.30 -14.58 6.83
N TYR A 129 2.16 -14.36 7.49
CA TYR A 129 0.96 -15.17 7.36
C TYR A 129 -0.08 -14.45 6.52
N PHE A 130 -0.68 -15.15 5.57
CA PHE A 130 -1.71 -14.61 4.70
C PHE A 130 -2.86 -15.59 4.49
N SER A 131 -4.04 -15.06 4.20
CA SER A 131 -5.19 -15.86 3.82
C SER A 131 -5.38 -15.88 2.30
N PHE A 132 -5.71 -17.06 1.79
CA PHE A 132 -6.14 -17.30 0.42
C PHE A 132 -7.20 -18.40 0.43
N ASP A 133 -8.31 -18.17 -0.27
CA ASP A 133 -9.43 -19.13 -0.39
C ASP A 133 -9.89 -19.74 0.95
N GLY A 134 -10.05 -18.89 1.97
CA GLY A 134 -10.50 -19.29 3.31
C GLY A 134 -9.46 -20.02 4.16
N GLN A 135 -8.30 -20.38 3.60
CA GLN A 135 -7.20 -21.02 4.31
C GLN A 135 -6.13 -19.99 4.70
N ILE A 136 -5.28 -20.36 5.67
CA ILE A 136 -4.16 -19.55 6.15
C ILE A 136 -2.86 -20.24 5.75
N TYR A 137 -1.94 -19.47 5.18
CA TYR A 137 -0.64 -19.93 4.71
C TYR A 137 0.46 -19.09 5.35
N GLN A 138 1.61 -19.72 5.57
CA GLN A 138 2.85 -19.03 5.95
C GLN A 138 3.75 -18.93 4.72
N GLN A 139 4.33 -17.75 4.50
CA GLN A 139 5.39 -17.57 3.51
C GLN A 139 6.70 -18.12 4.08
N LEU A 140 7.12 -19.30 3.60
CA LEU A 140 8.35 -19.96 4.08
C LEU A 140 9.63 -19.37 3.49
N LYS A 141 9.55 -18.75 2.31
CA LYS A 141 10.70 -18.21 1.58
C LYS A 141 10.36 -16.85 0.97
N GLY A 142 11.36 -15.97 0.92
CA GLY A 142 11.22 -14.65 0.33
C GLY A 142 10.67 -13.60 1.29
N THR A 143 10.76 -12.36 0.83
CA THR A 143 10.14 -11.21 1.47
C THR A 143 8.78 -10.91 0.82
N PRO A 144 7.74 -10.57 1.59
CA PRO A 144 6.43 -10.28 1.03
C PRO A 144 6.44 -8.98 0.22
N MET A 145 6.02 -9.02 -1.05
CA MET A 145 6.01 -7.85 -1.96
C MET A 145 5.12 -6.67 -1.49
N GLY A 146 4.29 -6.85 -0.46
CA GLY A 146 3.48 -5.77 0.12
C GLY A 146 4.02 -5.20 1.43
N SER A 147 5.21 -5.63 1.89
CA SER A 147 5.78 -5.13 3.14
C SER A 147 6.58 -3.86 2.90
N PRO A 148 6.45 -2.84 3.77
CA PRO A 148 7.25 -1.62 3.68
C PRO A 148 8.77 -1.85 3.67
N ILE A 149 9.27 -2.93 4.31
CA ILE A 149 10.70 -3.19 4.44
C ILE A 149 11.28 -4.04 3.31
N SER A 150 10.47 -4.77 2.54
CA SER A 150 10.96 -5.72 1.53
C SER A 150 11.82 -5.05 0.45
N GLY A 151 11.47 -3.82 0.04
CA GLY A 151 12.27 -3.04 -0.91
C GLY A 151 13.69 -2.74 -0.41
N PHE A 152 13.82 -2.45 0.89
CA PHE A 152 15.12 -2.24 1.52
C PHE A 152 15.93 -3.53 1.58
N ILE A 153 15.31 -4.65 1.98
CA ILE A 153 15.98 -5.95 2.05
C ILE A 153 16.51 -6.37 0.68
N ALA A 154 15.66 -6.24 -0.36
CA ALA A 154 16.05 -6.58 -1.72
C ALA A 154 17.24 -5.74 -2.21
N GLU A 155 17.20 -4.43 -1.99
CA GLU A 155 18.32 -3.55 -2.35
C GLU A 155 19.60 -3.89 -1.59
N ALA A 156 19.51 -4.15 -0.28
CA ALA A 156 20.67 -4.52 0.54
C ALA A 156 21.34 -5.82 0.08
N VAL A 157 20.53 -6.86 -0.21
CA VAL A 157 21.03 -8.15 -0.71
C VAL A 157 21.68 -7.99 -2.08
N MET A 158 21.06 -7.21 -2.98
CA MET A 158 21.65 -6.96 -4.30
C MET A 158 22.96 -6.17 -4.21
N GLN A 159 23.06 -5.19 -3.32
CA GLN A 159 24.33 -4.49 -3.08
C GLN A 159 25.41 -5.42 -2.51
N ARG A 160 25.05 -6.35 -1.62
CA ARG A 160 26.00 -7.36 -1.11
C ARG A 160 26.48 -8.29 -2.23
N LEU A 161 25.58 -8.72 -3.12
CA LEU A 161 25.93 -9.49 -4.31
C LEU A 161 26.90 -8.70 -5.20
N GLU A 162 26.58 -7.44 -5.51
CA GLU A 162 27.41 -6.55 -6.34
C GLU A 162 28.81 -6.37 -5.75
N ARG A 163 28.93 -6.15 -4.44
CA ARG A 163 30.23 -6.07 -3.77
C ARG A 163 31.08 -7.34 -3.91
N ALA A 164 30.45 -8.51 -3.95
CA ALA A 164 31.14 -9.79 -4.08
C ALA A 164 31.59 -10.08 -5.52
N VAL A 165 30.75 -9.77 -6.51
CA VAL A 165 30.96 -10.22 -7.91
C VAL A 165 31.64 -9.20 -8.80
N LEU A 166 31.40 -7.90 -8.59
CA LEU A 166 31.90 -6.86 -9.49
C LEU A 166 33.42 -6.73 -9.54
N PRO A 167 34.18 -6.92 -8.44
CA PRO A 167 35.64 -6.95 -8.52
C PRO A 167 36.20 -8.08 -9.38
N ILE A 168 35.43 -9.17 -9.54
CA ILE A 168 35.84 -10.36 -10.32
C ILE A 168 35.45 -10.20 -11.79
N ILE A 169 34.26 -9.70 -12.06
CA ILE A 169 33.72 -9.53 -13.42
C ILE A 169 34.35 -8.32 -14.11
N ASN A 170 34.58 -7.25 -13.36
CA ASN A 170 35.08 -5.95 -13.83
C ASN A 170 34.40 -5.46 -15.14
N PRO A 171 33.05 -5.33 -15.14
CA PRO A 171 32.33 -4.91 -16.34
C PRO A 171 32.64 -3.44 -16.67
N LYS A 172 32.62 -3.09 -17.96
CA LYS A 172 32.77 -1.70 -18.41
C LYS A 172 31.66 -0.79 -17.89
N LEU A 173 30.43 -1.32 -17.85
CA LEU A 173 29.29 -0.62 -17.31
C LEU A 173 28.37 -1.59 -16.59
N TRP A 174 27.95 -1.24 -15.38
CA TRP A 174 26.97 -1.98 -14.60
C TRP A 174 25.97 -1.02 -13.96
N ILE A 175 24.71 -1.09 -14.38
CA ILE A 175 23.64 -0.21 -13.92
C ILE A 175 22.41 -1.05 -13.56
N ARG A 176 22.02 -1.04 -12.28
CA ARG A 176 20.88 -1.79 -11.77
C ARG A 176 19.70 -0.89 -11.41
N TYR A 177 18.51 -1.32 -11.82
CA TYR A 177 17.23 -0.81 -11.38
C TYR A 177 16.43 -1.93 -10.74
N VAL A 178 16.47 -2.02 -9.41
CA VAL A 178 15.79 -3.08 -8.64
C VAL A 178 16.23 -4.48 -9.09
N ASP A 179 15.40 -5.19 -9.87
CA ASP A 179 15.59 -6.55 -10.39
C ASP A 179 16.25 -6.59 -11.79
N ASP A 180 16.17 -5.50 -12.55
CA ASP A 180 16.72 -5.39 -13.91
C ASP A 180 18.12 -4.72 -13.87
N THR A 181 19.13 -5.34 -14.48
CA THR A 181 20.49 -4.79 -14.61
C THR A 181 20.87 -4.65 -16.08
N PHE A 182 21.38 -3.49 -16.48
CA PHE A 182 21.99 -3.23 -17.78
C PHE A 182 23.51 -3.32 -17.65
N VAL A 183 24.15 -4.07 -18.55
CA VAL A 183 25.58 -4.36 -18.50
C VAL A 183 26.22 -4.16 -19.88
N ILE A 184 27.42 -3.57 -19.89
CA ILE A 184 28.36 -3.60 -21.02
C ILE A 184 29.61 -4.32 -20.53
N MET A 185 30.00 -5.38 -21.23
CA MET A 185 31.15 -6.21 -20.87
C MET A 185 31.73 -6.95 -22.08
N LYS A 186 32.90 -7.57 -21.91
CA LYS A 186 33.54 -8.40 -22.94
C LYS A 186 32.72 -9.67 -23.19
N ARG A 187 32.61 -10.08 -24.46
CA ARG A 187 31.75 -11.21 -24.90
C ARG A 187 32.19 -12.55 -24.32
N ASP A 188 33.49 -12.77 -24.24
CA ASP A 188 34.10 -14.00 -23.71
C ASP A 188 33.84 -14.18 -22.21
N ALA A 189 33.74 -13.09 -21.45
CA ALA A 189 33.44 -13.09 -20.02
C ALA A 189 31.97 -13.39 -19.69
N LEU A 190 31.07 -13.37 -20.68
CA LEU A 190 29.62 -13.50 -20.47
C LEU A 190 29.23 -14.79 -19.74
N HIS A 191 29.70 -15.95 -20.22
CA HIS A 191 29.34 -17.25 -19.65
C HIS A 191 29.79 -17.35 -18.19
N ARG A 192 31.07 -17.05 -17.93
CA ARG A 192 31.66 -17.04 -16.58
C ARG A 192 30.92 -16.09 -15.64
N THR A 193 30.52 -14.93 -16.15
CA THR A 193 29.77 -13.94 -15.37
C THR A 193 28.38 -14.44 -15.00
N HIS A 194 27.65 -15.00 -15.97
CA HIS A 194 26.31 -15.55 -15.73
C HIS A 194 26.36 -16.73 -14.74
N GLU A 195 27.37 -17.59 -14.84
CA GLU A 195 27.60 -18.68 -13.90
C GLU A 195 27.94 -18.15 -12.49
N LEU A 196 28.86 -17.18 -12.38
CA LEU A 196 29.23 -16.57 -11.11
C LEU A 196 28.02 -15.94 -10.41
N LEU A 197 27.21 -15.17 -11.14
CA LEU A 197 25.99 -14.56 -10.61
C LEU A 197 25.00 -15.61 -10.05
N ASN A 198 24.86 -16.75 -10.74
CA ASN A 198 23.94 -17.82 -10.37
C ASN A 198 24.48 -18.78 -9.30
N THR A 199 25.77 -18.72 -9.00
CA THR A 199 26.43 -19.55 -7.97
C THR A 199 26.74 -18.78 -6.69
N THR A 200 26.84 -17.45 -6.76
CA THR A 200 27.16 -16.59 -5.61
C THR A 200 26.15 -16.75 -4.46
N PHE A 201 24.86 -16.71 -4.76
CA PHE A 201 23.80 -16.97 -3.79
C PHE A 201 22.87 -18.05 -4.33
N GLU A 202 22.70 -19.14 -3.59
CA GLU A 202 21.94 -20.33 -4.01
C GLU A 202 20.55 -19.98 -4.52
N ASP A 203 19.83 -19.11 -3.81
CA ASP A 203 18.44 -18.81 -4.12
C ASP A 203 18.23 -17.64 -5.11
N ILE A 204 19.27 -16.85 -5.42
CA ILE A 204 19.17 -15.71 -6.34
C ILE A 204 19.63 -16.13 -7.73
N LYS A 205 18.69 -16.19 -8.68
CA LYS A 205 18.95 -16.62 -10.05
C LYS A 205 18.75 -15.50 -11.05
N PHE A 206 19.65 -15.40 -12.01
CA PHE A 206 19.64 -14.41 -13.07
C PHE A 206 19.31 -15.06 -14.41
N THR A 207 18.41 -14.44 -15.15
CA THR A 207 18.24 -14.68 -16.58
C THR A 207 19.05 -13.64 -17.35
N VAL A 208 19.46 -13.99 -18.57
CA VAL A 208 20.21 -13.09 -19.45
C VAL A 208 19.39 -12.78 -20.70
N GLU A 209 19.33 -11.50 -21.06
CA GLU A 209 18.84 -11.03 -22.33
C GLU A 209 19.99 -10.36 -23.10
N LEU A 210 20.31 -10.93 -24.26
CA LEU A 210 21.30 -10.37 -25.16
C LEU A 210 20.67 -9.35 -26.11
N GLU A 211 21.46 -8.36 -26.53
CA GLU A 211 21.06 -7.46 -27.60
C GLU A 211 20.66 -8.22 -28.86
N ARG A 212 19.65 -7.69 -29.57
CA ARG A 212 19.18 -8.23 -30.85
C ARG A 212 19.17 -7.13 -31.88
N ASN A 213 19.81 -7.36 -33.03
CA ASN A 213 19.97 -6.34 -34.06
C ASN A 213 20.55 -5.03 -33.49
N ASN A 214 21.59 -5.16 -32.64
CA ASN A 214 22.26 -4.05 -31.96
C ASN A 214 21.33 -3.20 -31.08
N ARG A 215 20.25 -3.81 -30.57
CA ARG A 215 19.24 -3.14 -29.75
C ARG A 215 18.96 -3.90 -28.47
N LEU A 216 18.83 -3.14 -27.39
CA LEU A 216 18.43 -3.67 -26.09
C LEU A 216 17.48 -2.69 -25.39
N PRO A 217 16.25 -3.11 -25.05
CA PRO A 217 15.36 -2.29 -24.24
C PRO A 217 15.76 -2.36 -22.76
N PHE A 218 15.75 -1.22 -22.08
CA PHE A 218 15.96 -1.14 -20.63
C PHE A 218 15.10 -0.02 -20.04
N LEU A 219 14.33 -0.32 -18.98
CA LEU A 219 13.28 0.55 -18.44
C LEU A 219 12.24 0.94 -19.51
N ASP A 220 12.24 2.20 -19.94
CA ASP A 220 11.42 2.76 -21.03
C ASP A 220 12.29 3.37 -22.16
N VAL A 221 13.56 2.98 -22.22
CA VAL A 221 14.54 3.38 -23.23
C VAL A 221 14.88 2.20 -24.12
N LEU A 222 14.93 2.42 -25.44
CA LEU A 222 15.51 1.50 -26.39
C LEU A 222 16.91 1.99 -26.71
N VAL A 223 17.92 1.24 -26.31
CA VAL A 223 19.33 1.51 -26.63
C VAL A 223 19.65 0.86 -27.97
N ASN A 224 20.26 1.61 -28.88
CA ASN A 224 20.64 1.19 -30.22
C ASN A 224 22.14 1.46 -30.42
N ARG A 225 22.94 0.39 -30.56
CA ARG A 225 24.36 0.48 -30.87
C ARG A 225 24.54 0.75 -32.36
N LYS A 226 25.29 1.80 -32.69
CA LYS A 226 25.70 2.15 -34.05
C LYS A 226 26.89 1.33 -34.51
N MET A 227 27.18 1.41 -35.81
CA MET A 227 28.36 0.77 -36.42
C MET A 227 29.69 1.32 -35.86
N ASP A 228 29.72 2.58 -35.41
CA ASP A 228 30.89 3.20 -34.79
C ASP A 228 31.03 2.88 -33.28
N GLY A 229 30.17 2.00 -32.74
CA GLY A 229 30.13 1.62 -31.33
C GLY A 229 29.31 2.58 -30.45
N THR A 230 28.97 3.77 -30.92
CA THR A 230 28.26 4.77 -30.12
C THR A 230 26.79 4.38 -29.90
N LEU A 231 26.19 4.92 -28.83
CA LEU A 231 24.84 4.57 -28.42
C LEU A 231 23.83 5.66 -28.75
N GLU A 232 22.79 5.28 -29.50
CA GLU A 232 21.57 6.06 -29.66
C GLU A 232 20.47 5.55 -28.74
N THR A 233 19.63 6.46 -28.28
CA THR A 233 18.50 6.12 -27.43
C THR A 233 17.21 6.69 -27.99
N CYS A 234 16.12 5.94 -27.82
CA CYS A 234 14.78 6.42 -28.10
C CYS A 234 13.77 5.79 -27.14
N VAL A 235 12.52 6.22 -27.24
CA VAL A 235 11.44 5.72 -26.39
C VAL A 235 11.10 4.27 -26.73
N TYR A 236 11.20 3.37 -25.75
CA TYR A 236 10.75 1.98 -25.90
C TYR A 236 9.25 1.83 -25.59
N ARG A 237 8.59 0.95 -26.35
CA ARG A 237 7.20 0.52 -26.13
C ARG A 237 7.12 -0.99 -26.30
N LYS A 238 6.46 -1.67 -25.36
CA LYS A 238 6.19 -3.11 -25.47
C LYS A 238 5.24 -3.38 -26.64
N GLN A 239 5.30 -4.58 -27.20
CA GLN A 239 4.41 -5.02 -28.29
C GLN A 239 2.92 -4.96 -27.91
N THR A 240 2.60 -5.12 -26.62
CA THR A 240 1.22 -5.03 -26.11
C THR A 240 0.73 -3.60 -25.87
N HIS A 241 1.47 -2.57 -26.28
CA HIS A 241 1.08 -1.17 -26.10
C HIS A 241 -0.10 -0.84 -27.02
N THR A 242 -1.22 -0.41 -26.44
CA THR A 242 -2.49 -0.19 -27.19
C THR A 242 -2.69 1.26 -27.66
N ASP A 243 -1.76 2.15 -27.34
CA ASP A 243 -1.88 3.61 -27.53
C ASP A 243 -3.06 4.23 -26.76
N GLN A 244 -3.67 3.49 -25.85
CA GLN A 244 -4.76 3.99 -25.01
C GLN A 244 -4.17 4.80 -23.85
N ILE A 245 -4.47 6.09 -23.85
CA ILE A 245 -4.09 7.03 -22.79
C ILE A 245 -5.34 7.60 -22.12
N LEU A 246 -5.17 8.55 -21.19
CA LEU A 246 -6.27 9.26 -20.59
C LEU A 246 -7.12 9.93 -21.69
N ASN A 247 -8.36 9.48 -21.91
CA ASN A 247 -9.21 10.06 -22.97
C ASN A 247 -9.55 11.53 -22.68
N TYR A 248 -9.51 12.39 -23.70
CA TYR A 248 -9.79 13.83 -23.57
C TYR A 248 -11.20 14.12 -23.07
N ASN A 249 -12.18 13.27 -23.35
CA ASN A 249 -13.57 13.45 -22.93
C ASN A 249 -13.88 12.82 -21.57
N SER A 250 -12.89 12.19 -20.93
CA SER A 250 -13.09 11.60 -19.60
C SER A 250 -13.33 12.67 -18.52
N ASN A 251 -14.07 12.31 -17.46
CA ASN A 251 -14.38 13.17 -16.33
C ASN A 251 -13.15 13.38 -15.41
N HIS A 252 -12.17 14.13 -15.91
CA HIS A 252 -10.94 14.49 -15.22
C HIS A 252 -10.66 15.99 -15.37
N PRO A 253 -9.98 16.61 -14.38
CA PRO A 253 -9.54 17.99 -14.48
C PRO A 253 -8.70 18.23 -15.74
N MET A 254 -8.84 19.40 -16.35
CA MET A 254 -8.04 19.80 -17.52
C MET A 254 -6.53 19.75 -17.24
N ASN A 255 -6.12 20.01 -16.00
CA ASN A 255 -4.72 19.92 -15.58
C ASN A 255 -4.16 18.49 -15.70
N HIS A 256 -4.97 17.44 -15.48
CA HIS A 256 -4.52 16.06 -15.65
C HIS A 256 -4.31 15.74 -17.14
N LYS A 257 -5.25 16.19 -17.99
CA LYS A 257 -5.16 16.05 -19.46
C LYS A 257 -3.93 16.77 -20.00
N LYS A 258 -3.68 18.00 -19.53
CA LYS A 258 -2.47 18.78 -19.83
C LYS A 258 -1.20 18.09 -19.35
N SER A 259 -1.18 17.60 -18.11
CA SER A 259 -0.03 16.89 -17.56
C SER A 259 0.31 15.63 -18.37
N CYS A 260 -0.71 14.88 -18.83
CA CYS A 260 -0.50 13.71 -19.68
C CYS A 260 0.26 14.08 -20.97
N VAL A 261 -0.13 15.18 -21.64
CA VAL A 261 0.59 15.73 -22.80
C VAL A 261 2.02 16.08 -22.44
N GLN A 262 2.20 16.89 -21.39
CA GLN A 262 3.53 17.38 -20.99
C GLN A 262 4.48 16.25 -20.63
N THR A 263 4.03 15.24 -19.89
CA THR A 263 4.86 14.11 -19.47
C THR A 263 5.34 13.27 -20.64
N LEU A 264 4.47 12.96 -21.62
CA LEU A 264 4.88 12.13 -22.77
C LEU A 264 5.82 12.89 -23.73
N PHE A 265 5.56 14.17 -23.99
CA PHE A 265 6.49 14.98 -24.80
C PHE A 265 7.81 15.25 -24.07
N LYS A 266 7.78 15.44 -22.75
CA LYS A 266 9.02 15.52 -21.96
C LYS A 266 9.81 14.22 -22.01
N ARG A 267 9.12 13.07 -22.03
CA ARG A 267 9.76 11.76 -22.24
C ARG A 267 10.47 11.69 -23.60
N ALA A 268 9.82 12.14 -24.67
CA ALA A 268 10.43 12.21 -25.99
C ALA A 268 11.72 13.06 -25.97
N GLU A 269 11.68 14.22 -25.31
CA GLU A 269 12.82 15.13 -25.17
C GLU A 269 13.97 14.51 -24.37
N THR A 270 13.68 13.76 -23.30
CA THR A 270 14.74 13.20 -22.46
C THR A 270 15.30 11.89 -23.01
N HIS A 271 14.48 11.06 -23.66
CA HIS A 271 14.84 9.69 -24.05
C HIS A 271 15.41 9.58 -25.48
N CYS A 272 15.16 10.57 -26.34
CA CYS A 272 15.68 10.55 -27.70
C CYS A 272 17.02 11.28 -27.76
N SER A 273 18.09 10.58 -28.16
CA SER A 273 19.43 11.17 -28.25
C SER A 273 19.61 12.11 -29.44
N THR A 274 18.86 11.92 -30.52
CA THR A 274 18.95 12.75 -31.74
C THR A 274 17.68 13.55 -32.01
N THR A 275 17.83 14.64 -32.75
CA THR A 275 16.71 15.51 -33.14
C THR A 275 15.72 14.78 -34.04
N GLU A 276 16.22 13.90 -34.90
CA GLU A 276 15.46 13.10 -35.86
C GLU A 276 14.56 12.10 -35.12
N LEU A 277 15.14 11.36 -34.16
CA LEU A 277 14.41 10.42 -33.31
C LEU A 277 13.36 11.17 -32.47
N ARG A 278 13.72 12.32 -31.91
CA ARG A 278 12.79 13.16 -31.15
C ARG A 278 11.60 13.61 -32.01
N LYS A 279 11.85 14.13 -33.22
CA LYS A 279 10.79 14.55 -34.15
C LYS A 279 9.88 13.38 -34.54
N LYS A 280 10.45 12.19 -34.80
CA LYS A 280 9.69 10.98 -35.11
C LYS A 280 8.75 10.60 -33.96
N GLU A 281 9.26 10.64 -32.73
CA GLU A 281 8.51 10.37 -31.51
C GLU A 281 7.42 11.43 -31.26
N GLU A 282 7.72 12.72 -31.40
CA GLU A 282 6.74 13.81 -31.29
C GLU A 282 5.59 13.64 -32.30
N ASN A 283 5.90 13.30 -33.56
CA ASN A 283 4.90 13.05 -34.60
C ASN A 283 4.03 11.82 -34.29
N TYR A 284 4.62 10.78 -33.70
CA TYR A 284 3.86 9.65 -33.18
C TYR A 284 2.93 10.10 -32.03
N LEU A 285 3.42 10.88 -31.06
CA LEU A 285 2.63 11.35 -29.93
C LEU A 285 1.45 12.23 -30.38
N PHE A 286 1.63 13.12 -31.35
CA PHE A 286 0.51 13.88 -31.92
C PHE A 286 -0.60 12.98 -32.43
N ARG A 287 -0.26 11.92 -33.18
CA ARG A 287 -1.23 10.94 -33.69
C ARG A 287 -1.94 10.20 -32.56
N VAL A 288 -1.20 9.75 -31.54
CA VAL A 288 -1.77 9.07 -30.37
C VAL A 288 -2.75 9.97 -29.62
N PHE A 289 -2.38 11.22 -29.34
CA PHE A 289 -3.26 12.16 -28.64
C PHE A 289 -4.53 12.47 -29.44
N GLN A 290 -4.41 12.65 -30.76
CA GLN A 290 -5.57 12.85 -31.63
C GLN A 290 -6.52 11.64 -31.61
N LYS A 291 -5.98 10.41 -31.68
CA LYS A 291 -6.76 9.16 -31.56
C LYS A 291 -7.50 9.05 -30.22
N ASN A 292 -6.97 9.65 -29.16
CA ASN A 292 -7.58 9.70 -27.83
C ASN A 292 -8.46 10.96 -27.60
N GLY A 293 -8.83 11.66 -28.66
CA GLY A 293 -9.79 12.77 -28.65
C GLY A 293 -9.21 14.15 -28.30
N TYR A 294 -7.87 14.30 -28.21
CA TYR A 294 -7.27 15.58 -27.84
C TYR A 294 -7.28 16.58 -29.02
N PRO A 295 -7.82 17.80 -28.84
CA PRO A 295 -7.73 18.84 -29.84
C PRO A 295 -6.27 19.24 -30.11
N ARG A 296 -5.89 19.39 -31.39
CA ARG A 296 -4.51 19.76 -31.78
C ARG A 296 -4.05 21.06 -31.13
N ASN A 297 -4.95 22.04 -31.03
CA ASN A 297 -4.69 23.33 -30.36
C ASN A 297 -4.47 23.18 -28.85
N PHE A 298 -5.10 22.20 -28.20
CA PHE A 298 -4.86 21.90 -26.79
C PHE A 298 -3.46 21.31 -26.58
N ILE A 299 -3.05 20.37 -27.45
CA ILE A 299 -1.71 19.77 -27.40
C ILE A 299 -0.65 20.88 -27.53
N LYS A 300 -0.73 21.68 -28.61
CA LYS A 300 0.21 22.79 -28.85
C LYS A 300 0.28 23.78 -27.67
N ARG A 301 -0.87 24.20 -27.13
CA ARG A 301 -0.92 25.10 -25.96
C ARG A 301 -0.34 24.47 -24.70
N SER A 302 -0.46 23.15 -24.54
CA SER A 302 0.07 22.43 -23.38
C SER A 302 1.60 22.40 -23.35
N LEU A 303 2.24 22.46 -24.52
CA LEU A 303 3.70 22.44 -24.68
C LEU A 303 4.34 23.83 -24.56
N LYS A 304 3.56 24.92 -24.59
CA LYS A 304 4.09 26.27 -24.36
C LYS A 304 4.63 26.39 -22.93
N LYS A 305 5.86 26.89 -22.79
CA LYS A 305 6.48 27.19 -21.47
C LYS A 305 5.62 28.21 -20.72
N LYS A 306 5.44 28.01 -19.41
CA LYS A 306 4.79 29.00 -18.54
C LYS A 306 5.77 30.13 -18.24
N THR A 307 5.26 31.36 -18.17
CA THR A 307 6.00 32.54 -17.69
C THR A 307 6.30 32.40 -16.19
N THR A 308 7.50 32.80 -15.77
CA THR A 308 8.08 32.66 -14.42
C THR A 308 7.17 33.15 -13.28
N GLN A 309 6.32 34.14 -13.52
CA GLN A 309 5.39 34.71 -12.52
C GLN A 309 4.33 33.72 -12.00
N GLN A 310 3.91 32.70 -12.76
CA GLN A 310 2.90 31.72 -12.27
C GLN A 310 3.47 30.70 -11.27
N GLN A 311 4.79 30.66 -11.09
CA GLN A 311 5.46 29.65 -10.28
C GLN A 311 5.61 30.09 -8.82
N GLN A 312 5.85 31.38 -8.58
CA GLN A 312 6.01 31.97 -7.24
C GLN A 312 4.72 31.92 -6.37
N GLN A 313 3.53 32.02 -6.96
CA GLN A 313 2.26 31.91 -6.19
C GLN A 313 2.02 30.52 -5.58
N ARG A 314 2.67 29.45 -6.07
CA ARG A 314 2.50 28.09 -5.52
C ARG A 314 3.27 27.84 -4.23
N GLU A 315 4.29 28.65 -3.93
CA GLU A 315 5.21 28.43 -2.81
C GLU A 315 4.64 28.94 -1.47
N GLN A 316 3.57 29.74 -1.49
CA GLN A 316 2.93 30.32 -0.29
C GLN A 316 1.79 29.46 0.30
N ALA A 317 1.53 28.27 -0.23
CA ALA A 317 0.42 27.44 0.22
C ALA A 317 0.68 26.76 1.57
N THR A 318 -0.22 26.97 2.54
CA THR A 318 -0.06 26.46 3.92
C THR A 318 -0.66 25.07 4.12
N ARG A 319 -1.62 24.65 3.28
CA ARG A 319 -2.33 23.37 3.44
C ARG A 319 -2.76 22.78 2.09
N ARG A 320 -2.67 21.45 1.96
CA ARG A 320 -3.12 20.69 0.77
C ARG A 320 -4.28 19.76 1.13
N VAL A 321 -5.31 19.73 0.29
CA VAL A 321 -6.47 18.83 0.41
C VAL A 321 -6.71 18.05 -0.88
N VAL A 322 -7.29 16.86 -0.77
CA VAL A 322 -7.63 16.01 -1.91
C VAL A 322 -9.14 15.84 -2.00
N LEU A 323 -9.74 16.26 -3.11
CA LEU A 323 -11.19 16.23 -3.33
C LEU A 323 -11.56 15.35 -4.54
N PRO A 324 -12.75 14.73 -4.57
CA PRO A 324 -13.25 14.11 -5.79
C PRO A 324 -13.47 15.19 -6.87
N TYR A 325 -13.16 14.83 -8.12
CA TYR A 325 -13.45 15.70 -9.26
C TYR A 325 -14.93 15.61 -9.64
N ILE A 326 -15.61 16.75 -9.63
CA ILE A 326 -16.96 16.96 -10.13
C ILE A 326 -16.87 18.15 -11.08
N HIS A 327 -17.18 17.90 -12.35
CA HIS A 327 -17.09 18.91 -13.39
C HIS A 327 -17.85 20.19 -13.00
N ASN A 328 -17.25 21.35 -13.25
CA ASN A 328 -17.72 22.70 -12.93
C ASN A 328 -17.69 23.07 -11.43
N ILE A 329 -18.02 22.13 -10.55
CA ILE A 329 -17.99 22.35 -9.10
C ILE A 329 -16.55 22.39 -8.59
N SER A 330 -15.73 21.42 -8.98
CA SER A 330 -14.35 21.30 -8.52
C SER A 330 -13.50 22.52 -8.87
N GLU A 331 -13.69 23.12 -10.03
CA GLU A 331 -13.02 24.35 -10.46
C GLU A 331 -13.40 25.54 -9.58
N LEU A 332 -14.70 25.70 -9.27
CA LEU A 332 -15.20 26.73 -8.36
C LEU A 332 -14.62 26.55 -6.95
N THR A 333 -14.74 25.34 -6.40
CA THR A 333 -14.21 25.00 -5.07
C THR A 333 -12.70 25.25 -4.99
N THR A 334 -11.95 24.91 -6.05
CA THR A 334 -10.50 25.16 -6.10
C THR A 334 -10.17 26.64 -6.02
N ARG A 335 -10.92 27.49 -6.75
CA ARG A 335 -10.71 28.94 -6.72
C ARG A 335 -10.99 29.53 -5.33
N LEU A 336 -12.09 29.13 -4.71
CA LEU A 336 -12.46 29.60 -3.36
C LEU A 336 -11.44 29.17 -2.29
N LEU A 337 -10.99 27.91 -2.33
CA LEU A 337 -10.01 27.40 -1.39
C LEU A 337 -8.62 28.00 -1.60
N ALA A 338 -8.24 28.31 -2.85
CA ALA A 338 -6.98 28.98 -3.14
C ALA A 338 -6.90 30.38 -2.50
N GLN A 339 -8.00 31.14 -2.46
CA GLN A 339 -8.07 32.43 -1.75
C GLN A 339 -7.82 32.31 -0.24
N LYS A 340 -7.99 31.10 0.32
CA LYS A 340 -7.71 30.78 1.71
C LYS A 340 -6.34 30.10 1.91
N GLY A 341 -5.48 30.11 0.90
CA GLY A 341 -4.15 29.49 0.95
C GLY A 341 -4.16 27.95 0.90
N ILE A 342 -5.30 27.34 0.50
CA ILE A 342 -5.47 25.89 0.45
C ILE A 342 -5.31 25.39 -0.98
N VAL A 343 -4.36 24.48 -1.20
CA VAL A 343 -4.14 23.82 -2.49
C VAL A 343 -5.00 22.58 -2.60
N VAL A 344 -5.82 22.53 -3.65
CA VAL A 344 -6.68 21.38 -3.94
C VAL A 344 -6.02 20.49 -5.00
N ALA A 345 -5.92 19.20 -4.70
CA ALA A 345 -5.67 18.16 -5.68
C ALA A 345 -6.95 17.37 -5.92
N HIS A 346 -7.25 17.06 -7.17
CA HIS A 346 -8.46 16.32 -7.52
C HIS A 346 -8.16 14.85 -7.78
N LYS A 347 -9.08 13.96 -7.42
CA LYS A 347 -9.05 12.54 -7.76
C LYS A 347 -10.33 12.13 -8.50
N PRO A 348 -10.26 11.26 -9.52
CA PRO A 348 -11.47 10.71 -10.13
C PRO A 348 -12.22 9.83 -9.11
N ASN A 349 -13.55 9.94 -9.07
CA ASN A 349 -14.38 9.20 -8.11
C ASN A 349 -14.69 7.76 -8.57
N ALA A 350 -15.10 7.60 -9.84
CA ALA A 350 -15.47 6.33 -10.44
C ALA A 350 -14.47 5.96 -11.56
N THR A 351 -13.47 5.15 -11.23
CA THR A 351 -12.51 4.64 -12.22
C THR A 351 -12.97 3.28 -12.74
N LEU A 352 -12.73 2.99 -14.03
CA LEU A 352 -13.01 1.68 -14.61
C LEU A 352 -12.38 0.54 -13.81
N ARG A 353 -11.18 0.77 -13.26
CA ARG A 353 -10.52 -0.21 -12.37
C ARG A 353 -11.37 -0.55 -11.15
N LYS A 354 -11.96 0.45 -10.48
CA LYS A 354 -12.81 0.23 -9.29
C LYS A 354 -14.10 -0.52 -9.63
N LEU A 355 -14.61 -0.34 -10.85
CA LEU A 355 -15.83 -0.99 -11.34
C LEU A 355 -15.59 -2.42 -11.81
N ILE A 356 -14.51 -2.65 -12.55
CA ILE A 356 -14.26 -3.91 -13.28
C ILE A 356 -13.32 -4.85 -12.51
N SER A 357 -12.40 -4.32 -11.69
CA SER A 357 -11.34 -5.11 -11.07
C SER A 357 -11.39 -5.08 -9.55
N ARG A 358 -11.64 -6.25 -8.94
CA ARG A 358 -11.62 -6.47 -7.49
C ARG A 358 -10.72 -7.66 -7.14
N PRO A 359 -9.39 -7.51 -7.27
CA PRO A 359 -8.48 -8.65 -7.15
C PRO A 359 -8.40 -9.24 -5.73
N LYS A 360 -8.79 -8.49 -4.69
CA LYS A 360 -8.74 -8.92 -3.28
C LYS A 360 -10.00 -9.68 -2.82
N GLY A 361 -10.91 -10.01 -3.74
CA GLY A 361 -12.18 -10.66 -3.42
C GLY A 361 -13.12 -9.81 -2.56
N SER A 362 -14.27 -10.39 -2.19
CA SER A 362 -15.21 -9.79 -1.25
C SER A 362 -14.94 -10.31 0.15
N GLN A 363 -14.55 -9.44 1.08
CA GLN A 363 -14.54 -9.81 2.50
C GLN A 363 -15.97 -9.81 3.05
N ASP A 364 -16.22 -10.74 3.97
CA ASP A 364 -17.41 -10.76 4.82
C ASP A 364 -17.67 -9.36 5.39
N LYS A 365 -18.91 -8.89 5.25
CA LYS A 365 -19.37 -7.57 5.73
C LYS A 365 -19.13 -7.43 7.23
N THR A 366 -19.28 -8.51 8.00
CA THR A 366 -19.09 -8.47 9.46
C THR A 366 -17.62 -8.30 9.87
N LYS A 367 -16.67 -8.65 8.99
CA LYS A 367 -15.23 -8.51 9.22
C LYS A 367 -14.68 -7.16 8.75
N ARG A 368 -15.55 -6.21 8.38
CA ARG A 368 -15.18 -4.87 7.94
C ARG A 368 -14.93 -3.95 9.15
N ASN A 369 -13.94 -3.09 9.02
CA ASN A 369 -13.58 -2.04 9.98
C ASN A 369 -14.04 -0.68 9.45
N ASN A 370 -14.03 0.34 10.33
CA ASN A 370 -14.35 1.72 9.97
C ASN A 370 -15.73 1.87 9.31
N VAL A 371 -16.73 1.22 9.89
CA VAL A 371 -18.10 1.19 9.37
C VAL A 371 -19.05 1.99 10.25
N VAL A 372 -20.03 2.62 9.60
CA VAL A 372 -21.24 3.13 10.23
C VAL A 372 -22.34 2.10 9.99
N TYR A 373 -22.99 1.66 11.06
CA TYR A 373 -23.95 0.57 11.04
C TYR A 373 -25.26 0.95 11.74
N GLN A 374 -26.32 0.24 11.38
CA GLN A 374 -27.65 0.36 11.97
C GLN A 374 -28.11 -0.99 12.52
N ILE A 375 -28.68 -0.96 13.72
CA ILE A 375 -29.33 -2.11 14.37
C ILE A 375 -30.78 -1.74 14.61
N ASN A 376 -31.71 -2.52 14.08
CA ASN A 376 -33.14 -2.28 14.25
C ASN A 376 -33.66 -2.93 15.53
N CYS A 377 -34.60 -2.26 16.18
CA CYS A 377 -35.46 -2.89 17.16
C CYS A 377 -36.44 -3.83 16.44
N ASN A 378 -36.70 -5.01 17.01
CA ASN A 378 -37.67 -5.95 16.45
C ASN A 378 -39.11 -5.62 16.82
N ASN A 379 -39.31 -4.81 17.86
CA ASN A 379 -40.60 -4.59 18.50
C ASN A 379 -41.17 -3.19 18.23
N CYS A 380 -40.35 -2.26 17.72
CA CYS A 380 -40.81 -0.91 17.38
C CYS A 380 -40.01 -0.34 16.20
N ASN A 381 -40.43 0.83 15.70
CA ASN A 381 -39.80 1.48 14.55
C ASN A 381 -38.46 2.16 14.88
N LYS A 382 -38.02 2.13 16.15
CA LYS A 382 -36.76 2.75 16.58
C LYS A 382 -35.56 1.92 16.15
N PHE A 383 -34.42 2.58 15.95
CA PHE A 383 -33.17 1.91 15.59
C PHE A 383 -31.95 2.60 16.22
N TYR A 384 -30.86 1.85 16.36
CA TYR A 384 -29.57 2.38 16.80
C TYR A 384 -28.66 2.58 15.59
N VAL A 385 -27.98 3.73 15.51
CA VAL A 385 -26.92 3.99 14.52
C VAL A 385 -25.61 4.16 15.27
N GLY A 386 -24.56 3.45 14.90
CA GLY A 386 -23.27 3.61 15.54
C GLY A 386 -22.13 3.56 14.54
N GLN A 387 -20.98 4.09 14.93
CA GLN A 387 -19.74 3.86 14.21
C GLN A 387 -18.84 2.87 14.95
N THR A 388 -17.92 2.23 14.21
CA THR A 388 -16.83 1.46 14.81
C THR A 388 -15.57 1.52 13.94
N GLY A 389 -14.43 1.76 14.58
CA GLY A 389 -13.11 1.56 13.97
C GLY A 389 -12.66 0.10 13.96
N ARG A 390 -13.27 -0.74 14.80
CA ARG A 390 -13.01 -2.19 14.91
C ARG A 390 -13.83 -2.99 13.90
N LYS A 391 -13.60 -4.30 13.81
CA LYS A 391 -14.45 -5.21 13.02
C LYS A 391 -15.89 -5.11 13.51
N LEU A 392 -16.84 -5.06 12.59
CA LEU A 392 -18.26 -4.98 12.92
C LEU A 392 -18.70 -6.13 13.85
N CYS A 393 -18.23 -7.36 13.61
CA CYS A 393 -18.51 -8.52 14.46
C CYS A 393 -18.03 -8.32 15.91
N THR A 394 -16.87 -7.71 16.11
CA THR A 394 -16.34 -7.39 17.45
C THR A 394 -17.28 -6.41 18.14
N ARG A 395 -17.70 -5.36 17.43
CA ARG A 395 -18.64 -4.37 17.95
C ARG A 395 -20.02 -4.96 18.28
N MET A 396 -20.50 -5.92 17.48
CA MET A 396 -21.76 -6.64 17.77
C MET A 396 -21.65 -7.46 19.06
N LYS A 397 -20.52 -8.14 19.29
CA LYS A 397 -20.26 -8.86 20.55
C LYS A 397 -20.22 -7.92 21.75
N GLU A 398 -19.62 -6.73 21.59
CA GLU A 398 -19.61 -5.70 22.63
C GLU A 398 -21.03 -5.23 22.99
N HIS A 399 -21.90 -4.98 22.01
CA HIS A 399 -23.31 -4.64 22.26
C HIS A 399 -24.07 -5.76 22.99
N ASN A 400 -23.93 -7.01 22.55
CA ASN A 400 -24.54 -8.15 23.23
C ASN A 400 -24.02 -8.32 24.66
N ALA A 401 -22.73 -8.07 24.90
CA ALA A 401 -22.16 -8.10 26.24
C ALA A 401 -22.63 -6.93 27.12
N ALA A 402 -22.95 -5.78 26.54
CA ALA A 402 -23.53 -4.65 27.25
C ALA A 402 -24.98 -4.95 27.69
N VAL A 403 -25.81 -5.47 26.77
CA VAL A 403 -27.19 -5.90 27.07
C VAL A 403 -27.22 -6.96 28.18
N ARG A 404 -26.38 -8.00 28.09
CA ARG A 404 -26.32 -9.05 29.13
C ARG A 404 -25.90 -8.53 30.52
N ARG A 405 -25.18 -7.42 30.57
CA ARG A 405 -24.71 -6.81 31.83
C ARG A 405 -25.63 -5.69 32.31
N HIS A 406 -26.73 -5.42 31.60
CA HIS A 406 -27.60 -4.26 31.85
C HIS A 406 -26.79 -2.96 31.95
N ASP A 407 -25.87 -2.76 30.99
CA ASP A 407 -24.90 -1.66 31.02
C ASP A 407 -25.60 -0.31 30.82
N PRO A 408 -25.60 0.60 31.83
CA PRO A 408 -26.34 1.86 31.77
C PRO A 408 -25.71 2.87 30.80
N LEU A 409 -24.55 2.56 30.20
CA LEU A 409 -23.92 3.39 29.17
C LEU A 409 -24.28 2.96 27.74
N SER A 410 -24.98 1.82 27.58
CA SER A 410 -25.40 1.32 26.28
C SER A 410 -26.85 1.72 26.01
N LEU A 411 -27.08 2.60 25.03
CA LEU A 411 -28.42 3.00 24.63
C LEU A 411 -29.29 1.83 24.15
N ILE A 412 -28.65 0.79 23.58
CA ILE A 412 -29.32 -0.46 23.23
C ILE A 412 -29.79 -1.17 24.50
N SER A 413 -28.92 -1.31 25.51
CA SER A 413 -29.28 -1.96 26.79
C SER A 413 -30.40 -1.21 27.48
N ILE A 414 -30.27 0.12 27.59
CA ILE A 414 -31.28 0.98 28.23
C ILE A 414 -32.64 0.81 27.56
N HIS A 415 -32.70 0.80 26.22
CA HIS A 415 -33.97 0.61 25.50
C HIS A 415 -34.54 -0.80 25.71
N GLU A 416 -33.72 -1.84 25.71
CA GLU A 416 -34.21 -3.20 26.01
C GLU A 416 -34.74 -3.32 27.44
N ASP A 417 -34.06 -2.70 28.41
CA ASP A 417 -34.41 -2.74 29.83
C ASP A 417 -35.68 -1.93 30.14
N GLN A 418 -35.85 -0.77 29.50
CA GLN A 418 -37.01 0.11 29.74
C GLN A 418 -38.27 -0.35 29.01
N GLU A 419 -38.12 -0.86 27.78
CA GLU A 419 -39.26 -1.13 26.89
C GLU A 419 -39.56 -2.64 26.75
N GLY A 420 -38.74 -3.52 27.33
CA GLY A 420 -38.88 -4.98 27.16
C GLY A 420 -38.63 -5.47 25.73
N HIS A 421 -38.00 -4.64 24.90
CA HIS A 421 -37.78 -4.90 23.48
C HIS A 421 -36.47 -5.65 23.21
N LYS A 422 -36.29 -6.13 21.97
CA LYS A 422 -35.05 -6.79 21.52
C LYS A 422 -34.50 -6.19 20.22
N PHE A 423 -33.20 -6.00 20.15
CA PHE A 423 -32.51 -5.58 18.93
C PHE A 423 -32.02 -6.78 18.12
N SER A 424 -32.19 -6.72 16.79
CA SER A 424 -31.63 -7.75 15.89
C SER A 424 -30.18 -7.44 15.52
N VAL A 425 -29.27 -7.81 16.42
CA VAL A 425 -27.83 -7.67 16.21
C VAL A 425 -27.33 -8.55 15.04
N GLU A 426 -28.04 -9.64 14.75
CA GLU A 426 -27.78 -10.52 13.60
C GLU A 426 -28.06 -9.85 12.24
N ASN A 427 -29.04 -8.94 12.19
CA ASN A 427 -29.46 -8.25 10.97
C ASN A 427 -28.87 -6.84 10.86
N VAL A 428 -27.68 -6.62 11.42
CA VAL A 428 -26.98 -5.34 11.35
C VAL A 428 -26.76 -4.90 9.90
N LYS A 429 -27.14 -3.65 9.60
CA LYS A 429 -26.97 -3.04 8.27
C LYS A 429 -25.75 -2.13 8.28
N ILE A 430 -24.84 -2.29 7.32
CA ILE A 430 -23.78 -1.30 7.10
C ILE A 430 -24.37 -0.19 6.24
N LEU A 431 -24.35 1.04 6.76
CA LEU A 431 -24.87 2.22 6.10
C LEU A 431 -23.77 2.92 5.28
N ALA A 432 -22.58 3.05 5.85
CA ALA A 432 -21.45 3.71 5.19
C ALA A 432 -20.09 3.26 5.75
N TYR A 433 -19.02 3.75 5.12
CA TYR A 433 -17.63 3.52 5.52
C TYR A 433 -16.97 4.87 5.84
N GLY A 434 -16.41 5.01 7.04
CA GLY A 434 -15.75 6.22 7.51
C GLY A 434 -14.24 6.09 7.46
N ASP A 435 -13.60 6.62 6.42
CA ASP A 435 -12.13 6.51 6.24
C ASP A 435 -11.31 7.16 7.37
N THR A 436 -11.93 8.04 8.17
CA THR A 436 -11.32 8.71 9.32
C THR A 436 -12.31 8.76 10.48
N LYS A 437 -11.81 8.99 11.70
CA LYS A 437 -12.66 9.17 12.89
C LYS A 437 -13.73 10.26 12.67
N HIS A 438 -13.30 11.45 12.25
CA HIS A 438 -14.22 12.56 11.96
C HIS A 438 -15.19 12.24 10.82
N GLY A 439 -14.75 11.51 9.80
CA GLY A 439 -15.65 11.02 8.74
C GLY A 439 -16.69 10.05 9.26
N GLY A 440 -16.31 9.14 10.17
CA GLY A 440 -17.23 8.24 10.86
C GLY A 440 -18.24 8.98 11.73
N GLU A 441 -17.79 9.96 12.52
CA GLU A 441 -18.64 10.84 13.34
C GLU A 441 -19.66 11.61 12.48
N PHE A 442 -19.19 12.21 11.38
CA PHE A 442 -20.07 12.90 10.43
C PHE A 442 -21.12 11.96 9.82
N LEU A 443 -20.73 10.76 9.41
CA LEU A 443 -21.65 9.79 8.81
C LEU A 443 -22.62 9.22 9.84
N GLU A 444 -22.18 8.99 11.08
CA GLU A 444 -23.05 8.59 12.19
C GLU A 444 -24.15 9.64 12.43
N ALA A 445 -23.78 10.92 12.42
CA ALA A 445 -24.75 12.02 12.46
C ALA A 445 -25.66 12.02 11.22
N TRP A 446 -25.10 11.78 10.02
CA TRP A 446 -25.84 11.77 8.75
C TRP A 446 -26.96 10.75 8.74
N TYR A 447 -26.74 9.58 9.33
CA TYR A 447 -27.74 8.53 9.37
C TYR A 447 -28.59 8.51 10.64
N SER A 448 -28.24 9.29 11.67
CA SER A 448 -29.07 9.43 12.87
C SER A 448 -30.27 10.33 12.57
N THR A 449 -31.48 9.81 12.80
CA THR A 449 -32.76 10.50 12.53
C THR A 449 -33.60 10.60 13.79
N ALA A 450 -34.80 11.18 13.71
CA ALA A 450 -35.73 11.29 14.83
C ALA A 450 -36.11 9.92 15.45
N ASP A 451 -36.12 8.86 14.63
CA ASP A 451 -36.43 7.49 15.08
C ASP A 451 -35.20 6.76 15.67
N SER A 452 -34.03 7.40 15.70
CA SER A 452 -32.83 6.80 16.26
C SER A 452 -32.84 6.89 17.79
N ILE A 453 -32.53 5.80 18.49
CA ILE A 453 -32.40 5.79 19.96
C ILE A 453 -31.14 6.55 20.43
N ASN A 454 -30.20 6.79 19.52
CA ASN A 454 -29.03 7.62 19.75
C ASN A 454 -29.47 9.03 20.13
N ARG A 455 -28.73 9.69 21.03
CA ARG A 455 -28.83 11.15 21.13
C ARG A 455 -28.62 11.72 19.72
N CYS A 456 -29.58 12.51 19.24
CA CYS A 456 -29.50 13.15 17.93
C CYS A 456 -28.15 13.87 17.84
N ILE A 457 -27.26 13.39 16.99
CA ILE A 457 -25.99 14.07 16.75
C ILE A 457 -26.34 15.23 15.81
N GLU A 458 -26.29 16.45 16.33
CA GLU A 458 -26.59 17.64 15.54
C GLU A 458 -25.63 17.74 14.35
N LEU A 459 -26.18 17.66 13.15
CA LEU A 459 -25.50 18.09 11.95
C LEU A 459 -25.58 19.59 11.84
N ASP A 460 -24.49 20.19 11.36
CA ASP A 460 -24.50 21.59 10.97
C ASP A 460 -25.70 21.85 10.02
N PRO A 461 -26.53 22.88 10.28
CA PRO A 461 -27.72 23.19 9.49
C PRO A 461 -27.46 23.29 7.99
N ILE A 462 -26.24 23.63 7.56
CA ILE A 462 -25.85 23.67 6.15
C ILE A 462 -26.04 22.32 5.43
N TYR A 463 -25.98 21.21 6.16
CA TYR A 463 -26.15 19.86 5.62
C TYR A 463 -27.59 19.36 5.66
N ALA A 464 -28.48 20.00 6.41
CA ALA A 464 -29.86 19.54 6.58
C ALA A 464 -30.63 19.42 5.23
N PRO A 465 -30.55 20.40 4.29
CA PRO A 465 -31.21 20.27 2.99
C PRO A 465 -30.65 19.12 2.14
N LEU A 466 -29.34 18.88 2.22
CA LEU A 466 -28.67 17.80 1.50
C LEU A 466 -29.09 16.44 2.05
N ARG A 467 -29.17 16.31 3.38
CA ARG A 467 -29.63 15.10 4.06
C ARG A 467 -31.09 14.77 3.71
N ALA A 468 -31.97 15.78 3.72
CA ALA A 468 -33.37 15.60 3.35
C ALA A 468 -33.50 15.08 1.89
N LYS A 469 -32.73 15.66 0.96
CA LYS A 469 -32.72 15.22 -0.44
C LYS A 469 -32.20 13.78 -0.60
N ASP A 470 -31.12 13.42 0.10
CA ASP A 470 -30.54 12.08 0.09
C ASP A 470 -31.54 11.03 0.61
N GLN A 471 -32.21 11.32 1.72
CA GLN A 471 -33.24 10.46 2.30
C GLN A 471 -34.44 10.25 1.36
N LEU A 472 -34.84 11.28 0.60
CA LEU A 472 -35.91 11.16 -0.42
C LEU A 472 -35.49 10.25 -1.57
N LEU A 473 -34.27 10.41 -2.10
CA LEU A 473 -33.76 9.57 -3.19
C LEU A 473 -33.69 8.09 -2.79
N HIS A 474 -33.29 7.81 -1.54
CA HIS A 474 -33.20 6.45 -1.02
C HIS A 474 -34.54 5.82 -0.59
N ARG A 475 -35.62 6.61 -0.42
CA ARG A 475 -36.97 6.06 -0.25
C ARG A 475 -37.52 5.47 -1.56
N ASN A 476 -37.21 6.10 -2.70
CA ASN A 476 -37.72 5.68 -4.00
C ASN A 476 -37.04 4.42 -4.58
N THR A 477 -35.88 4.02 -4.07
CA THR A 477 -35.18 2.78 -4.49
C THR A 477 -35.55 1.54 -3.65
N ARG A 478 -36.51 1.64 -2.72
CA ARG A 478 -36.97 0.50 -1.91
C ARG A 478 -37.84 -0.53 -2.66
N GLY A 479 -38.08 -0.33 -3.96
CA GLY A 479 -38.87 -1.23 -4.82
C GLY A 479 -38.09 -2.38 -5.49
N GLU A 480 -36.75 -2.40 -5.42
CA GLU A 480 -36.00 -3.58 -5.85
C GLU A 480 -35.94 -4.60 -4.70
N PRO A 481 -36.18 -5.90 -4.96
CA PRO A 481 -36.20 -6.90 -3.92
C PRO A 481 -34.84 -6.91 -3.22
N ASN A 482 -34.82 -6.45 -1.97
CA ASN A 482 -33.74 -6.77 -1.04
C ASN A 482 -33.69 -8.29 -0.97
N ILE A 483 -32.70 -8.87 -1.65
CA ILE A 483 -32.38 -10.27 -1.44
C ILE A 483 -31.87 -10.35 0.00
N GLY A 484 -32.77 -10.69 0.92
CA GLY A 484 -32.48 -11.10 2.27
C GLY A 484 -31.67 -12.38 2.18
N PHE A 485 -30.35 -12.24 2.01
CA PHE A 485 -29.46 -13.38 1.98
C PHE A 485 -29.31 -13.91 3.41
N LYS A 486 -30.03 -14.99 3.73
CA LYS A 486 -29.80 -15.81 4.91
C LYS A 486 -28.35 -16.29 4.89
N ASN A 487 -27.50 -15.70 5.71
CA ASN A 487 -26.08 -16.01 5.76
C ASN A 487 -25.86 -17.27 6.62
N GLN A 488 -26.11 -18.45 6.06
CA GLN A 488 -25.94 -19.74 6.74
C GLN A 488 -24.51 -19.95 7.27
N LYS A 489 -23.51 -19.34 6.64
CA LYS A 489 -22.11 -19.34 7.11
C LYS A 489 -21.87 -18.52 8.39
N ALA A 490 -22.73 -17.53 8.71
CA ALA A 490 -22.64 -16.78 9.95
C ALA A 490 -23.17 -17.59 11.16
N ARG A 491 -24.18 -18.45 10.95
CA ARG A 491 -24.65 -19.43 11.95
C ARG A 491 -23.56 -20.44 12.29
N ASN A 492 -22.90 -21.00 11.27
CA ASN A 492 -21.88 -22.04 11.50
C ASN A 492 -20.65 -21.52 12.25
N CYS A 493 -20.27 -20.25 12.05
CA CYS A 493 -19.16 -19.62 12.79
C CYS A 493 -19.55 -19.29 14.25
N TRP A 494 -20.85 -19.12 14.53
CA TRP A 494 -21.39 -18.91 15.87
C TRP A 494 -21.53 -20.22 16.65
N GLU A 495 -22.01 -21.29 16.00
CA GLU A 495 -22.18 -22.62 16.60
C GLU A 495 -20.82 -23.29 16.91
N SER A 496 -19.81 -23.11 16.04
CA SER A 496 -18.47 -23.66 16.29
C SER A 496 -17.76 -23.02 17.49
N ASP A 497 -18.05 -21.75 17.78
CA ASP A 497 -17.46 -21.02 18.91
C ASP A 497 -18.22 -21.30 20.22
N GLN A 498 -19.54 -21.53 20.18
CA GLN A 498 -20.31 -21.97 21.35
C GLN A 498 -19.90 -23.36 21.84
N GLN A 499 -19.65 -24.30 20.92
CA GLN A 499 -19.18 -25.65 21.29
C GLN A 499 -17.78 -25.64 21.93
N ARG A 500 -16.89 -24.72 21.54
CA ARG A 500 -15.59 -24.53 22.21
C ARG A 500 -15.69 -23.92 23.60
N SER A 501 -16.73 -23.12 23.86
CA SER A 501 -16.97 -22.52 25.19
C SER A 501 -17.63 -23.48 26.20
N GLN A 502 -18.34 -24.52 25.73
CA GLN A 502 -18.96 -25.53 26.60
C GLN A 502 -18.02 -26.71 26.93
N ALA A 503 -17.02 -27.00 26.10
CA ALA A 503 -16.03 -28.05 26.38
C ALA A 503 -15.03 -27.69 27.50
N GLY A 504 -14.95 -26.41 27.90
CA GLY A 504 -14.04 -25.91 28.94
C GLY A 504 -14.56 -26.05 30.37
N THR A 505 -15.79 -26.53 30.59
CA THR A 505 -16.44 -26.54 31.92
C THR A 505 -16.78 -27.93 32.45
N GLN A 506 -16.21 -28.99 31.86
CA GLN A 506 -16.35 -30.37 32.36
C GLN A 506 -15.00 -31.10 32.46
N ARG A 507 -14.02 -30.51 33.15
CA ARG A 507 -12.90 -31.26 33.75
C ARG A 507 -12.47 -30.58 35.04
N GLY A 508 -13.07 -30.97 36.16
CA GLY A 508 -12.68 -30.44 37.46
C GLY A 508 -13.64 -30.73 38.61
N GLN A 509 -14.19 -31.95 38.72
CA GLN A 509 -14.76 -32.42 39.97
C GLN A 509 -14.39 -33.89 40.21
N ARG A 510 -13.42 -34.14 41.09
CA ARG A 510 -13.36 -35.35 41.90
C ARG A 510 -12.85 -35.01 43.31
N GLN A 511 -13.80 -35.13 44.24
CA GLN A 511 -13.74 -35.67 45.60
C GLN A 511 -12.65 -35.18 46.59
N ARG A 512 -13.14 -34.55 47.67
CA ARG A 512 -12.49 -34.44 48.97
C ARG A 512 -12.60 -35.75 49.75
N SER A 513 -11.59 -36.02 50.59
CA SER A 513 -11.73 -36.58 51.95
C SER A 513 -10.53 -36.16 52.83
N PRO A 514 -10.67 -36.12 54.18
CA PRO A 514 -9.92 -35.20 55.06
C PRO A 514 -8.98 -35.91 56.06
N GLN A 515 -7.99 -35.21 56.63
CA GLN A 515 -7.38 -35.57 57.93
C GLN A 515 -6.54 -34.43 58.57
N HIS A 516 -6.98 -34.04 59.78
CA HIS A 516 -6.29 -33.70 61.04
C HIS A 516 -5.00 -32.87 61.19
N ARG A 517 -5.03 -32.08 62.30
CA ARG A 517 -3.96 -31.54 63.18
C ARG A 517 -3.12 -30.39 62.62
N SER A 518 -2.64 -29.40 63.39
CA SER A 518 -2.77 -28.98 64.80
C SER A 518 -2.11 -27.59 64.93
N GLU A 519 -2.57 -26.84 65.92
CA GLU A 519 -1.97 -25.69 66.65
C GLU A 519 -0.52 -25.26 66.33
N HIS A 520 -0.30 -23.94 66.25
CA HIS A 520 0.61 -23.24 67.18
C HIS A 520 0.41 -21.72 67.16
N GLU A 521 0.40 -21.17 68.38
CA GLU A 521 0.38 -19.77 68.78
C GLU A 521 1.65 -19.01 68.39
N GLY A 522 1.58 -17.67 68.37
CA GLY A 522 2.75 -16.80 68.22
C GLY A 522 2.39 -15.32 68.29
N THR A 523 2.58 -14.77 69.48
CA THR A 523 2.30 -13.42 69.98
C THR A 523 3.09 -12.27 69.33
N GLY A 524 2.59 -11.04 69.50
CA GLY A 524 3.46 -9.90 69.84
C GLY A 524 3.32 -8.60 69.04
N GLY A 525 2.74 -7.57 69.68
CA GLY A 525 3.53 -6.37 69.98
C GLY A 525 3.40 -5.12 69.10
N GLN A 526 2.51 -4.23 69.54
CA GLN A 526 2.71 -2.79 69.81
C GLN A 526 2.86 -1.73 68.69
N ALA A 527 2.05 -0.69 68.93
CA ALA A 527 1.90 0.61 68.30
C ALA A 527 3.14 1.52 68.33
N HIS A 528 3.18 2.49 67.41
CA HIS A 528 3.40 3.89 67.77
C HIS A 528 2.80 4.88 66.76
N ASN A 529 2.08 5.84 67.31
CA ASN A 529 1.55 7.06 66.70
C ASN A 529 2.67 8.02 66.28
N SER A 530 2.45 8.81 65.22
CA SER A 530 2.53 10.27 65.34
C SER A 530 1.98 11.00 64.12
N ARG A 531 1.23 12.06 64.43
CA ARG A 531 0.49 12.98 63.56
C ARG A 531 1.43 13.98 62.87
N GLY A 532 1.02 14.45 61.70
CA GLY A 532 1.51 15.70 61.08
C GLY A 532 0.48 16.25 60.11
N HIS A 533 -0.07 17.42 60.44
CA HIS A 533 -1.24 18.08 59.85
C HIS A 533 -1.03 18.71 58.44
N ARG A 534 -2.16 18.82 57.71
CA ARG A 534 -2.68 19.94 56.86
C ARG A 534 -1.65 20.78 56.07
N SER A 535 -1.82 21.13 54.79
CA SER A 535 -2.98 21.83 54.23
C SER A 535 -2.84 22.00 52.71
N ILE A 536 -4.00 22.07 52.08
CA ILE A 536 -4.40 22.58 50.75
C ILE A 536 -3.64 23.85 50.30
N ARG A 537 -3.23 23.90 49.01
CA ARG A 537 -3.35 25.04 48.06
C ARG A 537 -2.74 24.66 46.69
N THR A 538 -3.57 24.47 45.67
CA THR A 538 -3.93 25.40 44.56
C THR A 538 -3.14 25.17 43.27
N ARG A 539 -3.92 25.07 42.19
CA ARG A 539 -3.54 25.19 40.78
C ARG A 539 -2.48 26.27 40.57
N ASP A 540 -1.48 25.95 39.76
CA ASP A 540 -0.89 26.96 38.88
C ASP A 540 -0.48 26.39 37.52
N ASN A 541 -0.70 27.24 36.52
CA ASN A 541 -0.38 27.11 35.11
C ASN A 541 1.10 26.78 34.88
N ARG A 542 1.37 25.84 33.97
CA ARG A 542 2.61 25.84 33.18
C ARG A 542 2.30 25.60 31.71
N THR A 543 2.23 26.73 31.00
CA THR A 543 2.73 26.91 29.64
C THR A 543 4.08 26.22 29.46
N THR A 544 4.21 25.38 28.44
CA THR A 544 5.52 25.04 27.87
C THR A 544 5.50 25.18 26.36
N ASN A 545 6.55 25.87 25.91
CA ASN A 545 6.77 26.42 24.59
C ASN A 545 6.73 25.39 23.47
N ARG A 546 6.04 25.78 22.39
CA ARG A 546 6.27 25.29 21.03
C ARG A 546 7.56 25.91 20.51
N ASP A 547 8.65 25.16 20.50
CA ASP A 547 9.77 25.48 19.62
C ASP A 547 9.57 24.86 18.24
N ARG A 548 9.39 25.78 17.29
CA ARG A 548 9.42 25.57 15.85
C ARG A 548 10.87 25.33 15.43
N ARG A 549 11.16 24.17 14.84
CA ARG A 549 12.22 24.05 13.83
C ARG A 549 11.69 23.33 12.60
N SER A 550 11.45 24.15 11.59
CA SER A 550 11.19 23.80 10.20
C SER A 550 12.31 22.93 9.65
N THR A 551 11.96 21.75 9.15
CA THR A 551 12.81 20.93 8.27
C THR A 551 12.04 20.65 6.98
N PRO A 552 12.68 20.73 5.81
CA PRO A 552 12.00 20.56 4.52
C PRO A 552 11.62 19.10 4.33
N ALA A 553 10.31 18.86 4.25
CA ALA A 553 9.74 17.54 4.00
C ALA A 553 9.97 17.11 2.54
N ASN A 554 11.13 16.51 2.26
CA ASN A 554 11.29 15.61 1.12
C ASN A 554 10.58 14.29 1.44
N SER A 555 9.24 14.28 1.40
CA SER A 555 8.48 13.03 1.40
C SER A 555 8.52 12.44 0.00
N MET A 556 9.36 11.43 -0.21
CA MET A 556 9.19 10.47 -1.30
C MET A 556 7.85 9.75 -1.11
N HIS A 557 6.77 10.35 -1.61
CA HIS A 557 5.58 9.61 -1.96
C HIS A 557 5.90 8.89 -3.28
N ILE A 558 6.30 7.63 -3.16
CA ILE A 558 6.24 6.69 -4.28
C ILE A 558 4.77 6.67 -4.71
N ASN A 559 4.48 7.36 -5.81
CA ASN A 559 3.17 7.45 -6.39
C ASN A 559 2.91 6.12 -7.12
N THR A 560 2.62 5.07 -6.35
CA THR A 560 2.43 3.67 -6.77
C THR A 560 1.25 3.45 -7.73
N HIS A 561 0.64 4.49 -8.26
CA HIS A 561 -0.45 4.39 -9.23
C HIS A 561 -0.14 4.97 -10.62
N ALA A 562 0.94 5.73 -10.79
CA ALA A 562 1.32 6.29 -12.10
C ALA A 562 2.60 5.66 -12.70
N THR A 563 3.37 4.93 -11.89
CA THR A 563 4.65 4.33 -12.33
C THR A 563 4.58 2.81 -12.50
N LEU A 564 3.43 2.17 -12.27
CA LEU A 564 3.26 0.72 -12.35
C LEU A 564 3.02 0.15 -13.77
N LEU A 565 3.22 0.95 -14.83
CA LEU A 565 2.98 0.48 -16.20
C LEU A 565 4.23 0.16 -17.02
N ASN A 566 5.44 0.62 -16.67
CA ASN A 566 6.62 0.36 -17.52
C ASN A 566 7.91 0.22 -16.70
N ALA A 567 8.14 -0.98 -16.18
CA ALA A 567 9.44 -1.59 -15.96
C ALA A 567 9.14 -3.09 -15.90
N GLN A 568 9.85 -3.93 -16.67
CA GLN A 568 9.96 -5.40 -16.59
C GLN A 568 10.34 -5.98 -17.96
N PRO A 569 11.17 -7.04 -18.01
CA PRO A 569 12.01 -7.43 -19.14
C PRO A 569 11.25 -8.11 -20.29
N PRO A 570 11.88 -8.24 -21.48
CA PRO A 570 11.38 -8.95 -22.66
C PRO A 570 11.52 -10.48 -22.51
N THR A 571 10.72 -11.23 -23.29
CA THR A 571 10.71 -12.71 -23.27
C THR A 571 11.08 -13.29 -24.63
N HIS A 572 11.79 -14.42 -24.56
CA HIS A 572 12.26 -15.22 -25.69
C HIS A 572 11.14 -15.95 -26.42
N ARG A 573 11.39 -16.24 -27.71
CA ARG A 573 10.86 -17.41 -28.42
C ARG A 573 11.92 -18.51 -28.32
N TYR A 574 11.53 -19.71 -27.90
CA TYR A 574 12.25 -20.94 -28.24
C TYR A 574 11.24 -21.90 -28.88
N ALA A 575 11.56 -22.32 -30.10
CA ALA A 575 10.89 -23.43 -30.77
C ALA A 575 11.41 -24.75 -30.16
N PRO A 576 10.55 -25.77 -29.98
CA PRO A 576 11.00 -27.07 -29.49
C PRO A 576 11.85 -27.79 -30.55
N PRO A 577 12.85 -28.59 -30.15
CA PRO A 577 13.58 -29.44 -31.08
C PRO A 577 12.64 -30.50 -31.67
N ARG A 578 12.73 -30.68 -32.99
CA ARG A 578 12.02 -31.71 -33.75
C ARG A 578 12.38 -33.10 -33.19
N SER A 579 11.37 -33.83 -32.77
CA SER A 579 11.42 -35.29 -32.68
C SER A 579 11.57 -35.87 -34.10
N LEU A 580 12.52 -36.79 -34.26
CA LEU A 580 12.60 -37.73 -35.37
C LEU A 580 12.57 -39.16 -34.80
N PRO A 581 12.17 -40.17 -35.60
CA PRO A 581 11.10 -41.08 -35.24
C PRO A 581 11.56 -42.41 -34.64
N MET A 582 10.55 -43.10 -34.11
CA MET A 582 10.48 -44.46 -33.61
C MET A 582 11.47 -45.47 -34.21
N HIS A 583 12.08 -46.26 -33.33
CA HIS A 583 11.81 -47.70 -33.20
C HIS A 583 11.90 -48.12 -31.74
#